data_AF-A0A2H0G7B5-F1
#
_entry.id   AF-A0A2H0G7B5-F1
#
_cell.length_a   1.000
_cell.length_b   1.000
_cell.length_c   1.000
_cell.angle_alpha   90.00
_cell.angle_beta   90.00
_cell.angle_gamma   90.00
#
_symmetry.space_group_name_H-M   'P 1'
#
loop_
_entity.id
_entity.type
_entity.pdbx_description
1 polymer ?
#
loop_
_entity_poly.entity_id
_entity_poly.type
_entity_poly.pdbx_seq_one_letter_code
_entity_poly.pdbx_strand_id
1 'polypeptide(L)' 'MFIPHLDIMPLVYGIVIFLGLWSMWAKLTSGRFIALVIEAGVFWLVFSLHGGSMAGGFAAAIAALLAGSVFPRMIGKKP' A
#
# COMPACT_ATOMS: atom_id res chain seq x y z
N MET A 1 -21.02 25.09 15.13
CA MET A 1 -20.94 25.06 13.65
C MET A 1 -19.61 24.43 13.28
N PHE A 2 -19.60 23.14 12.94
CA PHE A 2 -18.41 22.47 12.43
C PHE A 2 -18.26 22.88 10.96
N ILE A 3 -17.07 23.34 10.57
CA ILE A 3 -16.72 23.71 9.20
C ILE A 3 -16.44 22.41 8.42
N PRO A 4 -17.34 21.94 7.52
CA PRO A 4 -17.17 20.68 6.80
C PRO A 4 -16.20 20.79 5.61
N HIS A 5 -15.66 21.98 5.35
CA HIS A 5 -14.80 22.29 4.19
C HIS A 5 -13.30 22.10 4.46
N LEU A 6 -12.91 21.69 5.67
CA LEU A 6 -11.54 21.27 6.01
C LEU A 6 -11.49 19.76 6.28
N ASP A 7 -12.05 18.94 5.37
CA ASP A 7 -11.81 17.50 5.42
C ASP A 7 -10.42 17.20 4.84
N ILE A 8 -9.48 16.89 5.73
CA ILE A 8 -8.07 16.60 5.40
C ILE A 8 -7.91 15.15 4.89
N MET A 9 -8.93 14.30 5.06
CA MET A 9 -8.84 12.87 4.71
C MET A 9 -8.42 12.63 3.25
N PRO A 10 -8.97 13.30 2.22
CA PRO A 10 -8.53 13.13 0.83
C PRO A 10 -7.05 13.39 0.59
N LEU A 11 -6.48 14.38 1.30
CA LEU A 11 -5.05 14.69 1.20
C LEU A 11 -4.20 13.55 1.80
N VAL A 12 -4.61 13.04 2.97
CA VAL A 12 -3.95 11.90 3.63
C VAL A 12 -4.04 10.65 2.77
N TYR A 13 -5.21 10.37 2.19
CA TYR A 13 -5.42 9.30 1.23
C TYR A 13 -4.45 9.42 0.04
N GLY A 14 -4.40 10.61 -0.57
CA GLY A 14 -3.53 10.89 -1.71
C GLY A 14 -2.06 10.65 -1.41
N ILE A 15 -1.58 11.11 -0.25
CA ILE A 15 -0.18 10.90 0.17
C ILE A 15 0.12 9.40 0.31
N VAL A 16 -0.73 8.63 0.99
CA VAL A 16 -0.47 7.21 1.22
C VAL A 16 -0.53 6.41 -0.09
N ILE A 17 -1.50 6.69 -0.95
CA ILE A 17 -1.57 6.05 -2.27
C ILE A 17 -0.33 6.39 -3.11
N PHE A 18 0.08 7.66 -3.10
CA PHE A 18 1.30 8.09 -3.78
C PHE A 18 2.54 7.35 -3.27
N LEU A 19 2.69 7.21 -1.95
CA LEU A 19 3.79 6.45 -1.36
C LEU A 19 3.75 4.97 -1.77
N GLY A 20 2.56 4.37 -1.85
CA GLY A 20 2.36 3.01 -2.37
C GLY A 20 2.85 2.87 -3.81
N LEU A 21 2.39 3.75 -4.70
CA LEU A 21 2.80 3.74 -6.12
C LEU A 21 4.31 4.01 -6.28
N TRP A 22 4.84 4.98 -5.54
CA TRP A 22 6.27 5.29 -5.52
C TRP A 22 7.10 4.10 -5.04
N SER A 23 6.65 3.43 -3.97
CA SER A 23 7.28 2.23 -3.43
C SER A 23 7.31 1.09 -4.45
N MET A 24 6.20 0.85 -5.15
CA MET A 24 6.13 -0.13 -6.23
C MET A 24 7.08 0.23 -7.39
N TRP A 25 7.09 1.50 -7.81
CA TRP A 25 8.00 1.98 -8.85
C TRP A 25 9.48 1.80 -8.46
N ALA A 26 9.83 2.14 -7.23
CA ALA A 26 11.18 1.96 -6.71
C ALA A 26 11.58 0.48 -6.65
N LYS A 27 10.65 -0.45 -6.36
CA LYS A 27 10.92 -1.90 -6.36
C LYS A 27 11.03 -2.46 -7.78
N LEU A 28 10.21 -1.98 -8.70
CA LEU A 28 10.28 -2.35 -10.11
C LEU A 28 11.63 -1.95 -10.73
N THR A 29 12.06 -0.70 -10.53
CA THR A 29 13.31 -0.16 -11.09
C THR A 29 14.57 -0.75 -10.43
N SER A 30 14.50 -1.21 -9.18
CA SER A 30 15.61 -1.86 -8.47
C SER A 30 15.65 -3.39 -8.60
N GLY A 31 14.76 -4.00 -9.40
CA GLY A 31 14.71 -5.44 -9.62
C GLY A 31 14.22 -6.26 -8.41
N ARG A 32 13.60 -5.64 -7.41
CA ARG A 32 13.05 -6.30 -6.21
C ARG A 32 11.68 -6.93 -6.48
N PHE A 33 11.61 -7.83 -7.46
CA PHE A 33 10.35 -8.40 -7.98
C PHE A 33 9.52 -9.15 -6.93
N ILE A 34 10.15 -9.92 -6.03
CA ILE A 34 9.43 -10.62 -4.95
C ILE A 34 8.69 -9.61 -4.05
N ALA A 35 9.36 -8.53 -3.67
CA ALA A 35 8.78 -7.49 -2.84
C ALA A 35 7.65 -6.76 -3.56
N LEU A 36 7.80 -6.51 -4.87
CA LEU A 36 6.78 -5.90 -5.71
C LEU A 36 5.52 -6.77 -5.81
N VAL A 37 5.68 -8.08 -6.04
CA VAL A 37 4.56 -9.03 -6.14
C VAL A 37 3.82 -9.14 -4.82
N ILE A 38 4.54 -9.20 -3.69
CA ILE A 38 3.91 -9.23 -2.37
C ILE A 38 3.09 -7.96 -2.13
N GLU A 39 3.65 -6.78 -2.44
CA GLU A 39 2.97 -5.51 -2.27
C GLU A 39 1.71 -5.42 -3.13
N ALA A 40 1.81 -5.74 -4.43
CA ALA A 40 0.67 -5.76 -5.35
C ALA A 40 -0.39 -6.78 -4.91
N GLY A 41 0.02 -7.98 -4.50
CA GLY A 41 -0.87 -9.06 -4.08
C GLY A 41 -1.63 -8.71 -2.79
N VAL A 42 -0.94 -8.17 -1.79
CA VAL A 42 -1.59 -7.74 -0.54
C VAL A 42 -2.52 -6.57 -0.78
N PHE A 43 -2.14 -5.60 -1.62
CA PHE A 43 -3.03 -4.50 -2.01
C PHE A 43 -4.31 -5.05 -2.63
N TRP A 44 -4.17 -5.89 -3.66
CA TRP A 44 -5.32 -6.45 -4.37
C TRP A 44 -6.23 -7.28 -3.44
N LEU A 45 -5.65 -8.14 -2.60
CA LEU A 45 -6.39 -8.96 -1.65
C LEU A 45 -7.19 -8.09 -0.67
N VAL A 46 -6.53 -7.17 0.03
CA VAL A 46 -7.18 -6.34 1.05
C VAL A 46 -8.21 -5.40 0.44
N PHE A 47 -7.92 -4.83 -0.73
CA PHE A 47 -8.85 -3.97 -1.44
C PHE A 47 -10.10 -4.73 -1.89
N SER A 48 -9.93 -5.96 -2.38
CA SER A 48 -11.04 -6.84 -2.75
C SER A 48 -11.88 -7.23 -1.54
N LEU A 49 -11.26 -7.52 -0.40
CA LEU A 49 -11.98 -7.81 0.86
C LEU A 49 -12.79 -6.61 1.38
N HIS A 50 -12.39 -5.38 1.03
CA HIS A 50 -13.13 -4.16 1.37
C HIS A 50 -14.08 -3.69 0.26
N GLY A 51 -14.40 -4.56 -0.71
CA GLY A 51 -15.39 -4.29 -1.75
C GLY A 51 -15.03 -3.14 -2.70
N GLY A 52 -13.75 -2.80 -2.82
CA GLY A 52 -13.31 -1.70 -3.68
C GLY A 52 -13.61 -0.29 -3.14
N SER A 53 -13.91 -0.15 -1.84
CA SER A 53 -14.21 1.14 -1.22
C SER A 53 -12.97 2.04 -1.06
N MET A 54 -13.17 3.36 -1.00
CA MET A 54 -12.06 4.33 -0.82
C MET A 54 -11.29 4.11 0.49
N ALA A 55 -12.00 3.91 1.60
CA ALA A 55 -11.41 3.57 2.89
C ALA A 55 -10.67 2.22 2.84
N GLY A 56 -11.22 1.24 2.12
CA GLY A 56 -10.57 -0.03 1.85
C GLY A 56 -9.28 0.11 1.06
N GLY A 57 -9.25 0.97 0.03
CA GLY A 57 -8.06 1.24 -0.78
C GLY A 57 -6.92 1.84 0.04
N PHE A 58 -7.23 2.66 1.02
CA PHE A 58 -6.24 3.21 1.96
C PHE A 58 -5.67 2.16 2.90
N ALA A 59 -6.54 1.39 3.56
CA ALA A 59 -6.12 0.30 4.42
C ALA A 59 -5.26 -0.71 3.63
N ALA A 60 -5.67 -1.01 2.40
CA ALA A 60 -4.92 -1.85 1.47
C ALA A 60 -3.56 -1.26 1.10
N ALA A 61 -3.47 0.04 0.82
CA ALA A 61 -2.20 0.71 0.50
C ALA A 61 -1.21 0.66 1.67
N ILE A 62 -1.67 0.91 2.90
CA ILE A 62 -0.84 0.81 4.11
C ILE A 62 -0.38 -0.65 4.30
N ALA A 63 -1.31 -1.61 4.24
CA ALA A 63 -1.00 -3.02 4.43
C ALA A 63 0.00 -3.53 3.38
N ALA A 64 -0.19 -3.13 2.12
CA ALA A 64 0.69 -3.47 1.00
C ALA A 64 2.11 -2.92 1.20
N LEU A 65 2.24 -1.63 1.53
CA LEU A 65 3.52 -0.97 1.82
C LEU A 65 4.30 -1.71 2.92
N LEU A 66 3.60 -2.05 4.00
CA LEU A 66 4.18 -2.80 5.12
C LEU A 66 4.60 -4.21 4.69
N ALA A 67 3.71 -4.97 4.08
CA ALA A 67 3.98 -6.35 3.65
C ALA A 67 5.13 -6.41 2.63
N GLY A 68 5.13 -5.53 1.63
CA GLY A 68 6.19 -5.39 0.63
C GLY A 68 7.54 -4.99 1.21
N SER A 69 7.60 -4.49 2.44
CA SER A 69 8.84 -4.17 3.14
C SER A 69 9.29 -5.25 4.13
N VAL A 70 8.34 -5.97 4.75
CA VAL A 70 8.61 -6.95 5.83
C VAL A 70 8.77 -8.37 5.29
N PHE A 71 7.82 -8.86 4.50
CA PHE A 71 7.78 -10.27 4.08
C PHE A 71 8.98 -10.70 3.23
N PRO A 72 9.52 -9.89 2.30
CA PRO A 72 10.73 -10.26 1.57
C PRO A 72 11.93 -10.53 2.47
N ARG A 73 12.04 -9.81 3.60
CA ARG A 73 13.11 -10.00 4.58
C ARG A 73 12.93 -11.28 5.38
N MET A 74 11.69 -11.69 5.62
CA MET A 74 11.38 -12.97 6.28
C MET A 74 11.69 -14.15 5.37
N ILE A 75 11.34 -14.05 4.08
CA ILE A 75 11.59 -15.09 3.07
C ILE A 75 13.08 -15.19 2.72
N GLY A 76 13.80 -14.07 2.72
CA GLY A 76 15.24 -14.01 2.40
C GLY A 76 16.18 -14.48 3.52
N LYS A 77 15.68 -14.71 4.75
CA LYS A 77 16.45 -15.38 5.79
C LYS A 77 16.51 -16.87 5.44
N LYS A 78 17.63 -17.33 4.84
CA LYS A 78 17.97 -18.76 4.87
C LYS A 78 18.12 -19.18 6.35
N PRO A 79 17.66 -20.39 6.74
CA PRO A 79 17.95 -20.94 8.06
C PRO A 79 19.45 -21.09 8.29
#